data_AF-A0A016XMS7-F1
#
_entry.id   AF-A0A016XMS7-F1
#
_cell.length_a   1.000
_cell.length_b   1.000
_cell.length_c   1.000
_cell.angle_alpha   90.00
_cell.angle_beta   90.00
_cell.angle_gamma   90.00
#
_symmetry.space_group_name_H-M   'P 1'
#
loop_
_entity.id
_entity.type
_entity.pdbx_description
1 polymer ?
#
loop_
_entity_poly.entity_id
_entity_poly.type
_entity_poly.pdbx_seq_one_letter_code
_entity_poly.pdbx_strand_id
1 'polypeptide(L)'
;MLKSLQQDVAYLNSIRAEVDKNTELLLKQDYRVEIKLGEPLDLVDVMKKAEKKVGGVFPIGPALAMQALRNEKTVPVLQLKMPREMLVDTSFDTQAPQLGDISFDLTNDINDYQRRVRRINLTIHRLLYSDFQNGIALKFQEDLLTDIKYHNSQVDDLSKLDMVKLKNRINTEIQRLAERRKALTSSIAGY
;
A
#
# COMPACT_ATOMS: atom_id res chain seq x y z
N MET A 1 -9.70 25.63 21.38
CA MET A 1 -10.95 24.86 21.33
C MET A 1 -11.73 25.07 20.02
N LEU A 2 -12.27 26.26 19.71
CA LEU A 2 -13.01 26.46 18.43
C LEU A 2 -12.18 26.14 17.17
N LYS A 3 -10.90 26.51 17.17
CA LYS A 3 -9.96 26.21 16.07
C LYS A 3 -9.63 24.72 15.94
N SER A 4 -9.49 23.98 17.06
CA SER A 4 -9.25 22.53 16.99
C SER A 4 -10.50 21.77 16.55
N LEU A 5 -11.70 22.15 17.00
CA LEU A 5 -12.96 21.58 16.47
C LEU A 5 -13.10 21.76 14.95
N GLN A 6 -12.67 22.91 14.42
CA GLN A 6 -12.65 23.14 12.97
C GLN A 6 -11.64 22.24 12.25
N GLN A 7 -10.46 22.02 12.85
CA GLN A 7 -9.45 21.11 12.31
C GLN A 7 -9.92 19.65 12.35
N ASP A 8 -10.57 19.23 13.43
CA ASP A 8 -11.14 17.88 13.57
C ASP A 8 -12.19 17.62 12.49
N VAL A 9 -13.10 18.57 12.27
CA VAL A 9 -14.11 18.47 11.22
C VAL A 9 -13.46 18.45 9.82
N ALA A 10 -12.43 19.25 9.57
CA ALA A 10 -11.73 19.23 8.29
C ALA A 10 -11.02 17.88 8.05
N TYR A 11 -10.35 17.35 9.08
CA TYR A 11 -9.71 16.03 9.04
C TYR A 11 -10.75 14.93 8.76
N LEU A 12 -11.84 14.87 9.52
CA LEU A 12 -12.90 13.88 9.32
C LEU A 12 -13.55 13.97 7.92
N ASN A 13 -13.69 15.18 7.36
CA ASN A 13 -14.16 15.34 5.98
C ASN A 13 -13.16 14.80 4.94
N SER A 14 -11.86 14.98 5.17
CA SER A 14 -10.80 14.40 4.34
C SER A 14 -10.86 12.87 4.35
N ILE A 15 -10.93 12.27 5.55
CA ILE A 15 -11.06 10.81 5.71
C ILE A 15 -12.34 10.30 5.05
N ARG A 16 -13.46 11.01 5.17
CA ARG A 16 -14.71 10.63 4.52
C ARG A 16 -14.57 10.59 2.99
N ALA A 17 -13.93 11.60 2.41
CA ALA A 17 -13.69 11.65 0.97
C ALA A 17 -12.75 10.52 0.51
N GLU A 18 -11.74 10.20 1.32
CA GLU A 18 -10.84 9.06 1.11
C GLU A 18 -11.61 7.73 1.08
N VAL A 19 -12.45 7.47 2.10
CA VAL A 19 -13.28 6.27 2.19
C VAL A 19 -14.19 6.13 0.97
N ASP A 20 -14.83 7.23 0.54
CA ASP A 20 -15.68 7.23 -0.65
C ASP A 20 -14.89 6.87 -1.92
N LYS A 21 -13.72 7.48 -2.10
CA LYS A 21 -12.89 7.23 -3.29
C LYS A 21 -12.34 5.81 -3.32
N ASN A 22 -11.87 5.31 -2.18
CA ASN A 22 -11.33 3.97 -2.06
C ASN A 22 -12.41 2.90 -2.23
N THR A 23 -13.63 3.15 -1.74
CA THR A 23 -14.77 2.27 -1.99
C THR A 23 -15.07 2.18 -3.50
N GLU A 24 -15.07 3.31 -4.21
CA GLU A 24 -15.25 3.34 -5.67
C GLU A 24 -14.14 2.54 -6.39
N LEU A 25 -12.89 2.73 -5.99
CA LEU A 25 -11.74 2.03 -6.60
C LEU A 25 -11.82 0.51 -6.38
N LEU A 26 -12.13 0.07 -5.17
CA LEU A 26 -12.27 -1.35 -4.82
C LEU A 26 -13.43 -2.04 -5.56
N LEU A 27 -14.46 -1.29 -5.96
CA LEU A 27 -15.55 -1.82 -6.79
C LEU A 27 -15.19 -1.93 -8.27
N LYS A 28 -14.25 -1.11 -8.76
CA LYS A 28 -13.88 -1.04 -10.18
C LYS A 28 -12.83 -2.06 -10.59
N GLN A 29 -11.93 -2.44 -9.68
CA GLN A 29 -10.84 -3.36 -9.98
C GLN A 29 -10.49 -4.25 -8.79
N ASP A 30 -9.95 -5.43 -9.07
CA ASP A 30 -9.37 -6.28 -8.04
C ASP A 30 -8.00 -5.73 -7.63
N TYR A 31 -7.83 -5.50 -6.32
CA TYR A 31 -6.58 -5.02 -5.73
C TYR A 31 -5.64 -6.17 -5.33
N ARG A 32 -6.03 -7.43 -5.55
CA ARG A 32 -5.16 -8.58 -5.34
C ARG A 32 -3.99 -8.60 -6.31
N VAL A 33 -2.88 -9.16 -5.83
CA VAL A 33 -1.69 -9.41 -6.62
C VAL A 33 -1.60 -10.91 -6.91
N GLU A 34 -1.42 -11.22 -8.20
CA GLU A 34 -1.10 -12.57 -8.67
C GLU A 34 0.29 -12.55 -9.32
N ILE A 35 1.18 -13.44 -8.87
CA ILE A 35 2.48 -13.64 -9.49
C ILE A 35 2.64 -15.10 -9.91
N LYS A 36 3.15 -15.33 -11.11
CA LYS A 36 3.55 -16.66 -11.58
C LYS A 36 5.05 -16.65 -11.84
N LEU A 37 5.75 -17.47 -11.08
CA LEU A 37 7.20 -17.64 -11.19
C LEU A 37 7.50 -18.88 -12.05
N GLY A 38 8.59 -18.83 -12.81
CA GLY A 38 9.12 -19.98 -13.53
C GLY A 38 10.11 -20.78 -12.70
N GLU A 39 10.78 -21.74 -13.33
CA GLU A 39 11.84 -22.50 -12.67
C GLU A 39 13.09 -21.62 -12.45
N PRO A 40 13.82 -21.80 -11.34
CA PRO A 40 15.07 -21.09 -11.09
C PRO A 40 16.10 -21.39 -12.19
N LEU A 41 16.66 -20.35 -12.78
CA LEU A 41 17.70 -20.41 -13.80
C LEU A 41 19.06 -20.13 -13.16
N ASP A 42 20.05 -20.92 -13.53
CA ASP A 42 21.45 -20.59 -13.27
C ASP A 42 21.96 -19.66 -14.38
N LEU A 43 22.17 -18.39 -14.03
CA LEU A 43 22.64 -17.37 -14.97
C LEU A 43 23.98 -17.75 -15.60
N VAL A 44 24.83 -18.51 -14.89
CA VAL A 44 26.12 -18.99 -15.40
C VAL A 44 25.90 -20.00 -16.52
N ASP A 45 24.97 -20.93 -16.35
CA ASP A 45 24.65 -21.92 -17.37
C ASP A 45 23.96 -21.30 -18.58
N VAL A 46 23.12 -20.29 -18.37
CA VAL A 46 22.48 -19.53 -19.46
C VAL A 46 23.53 -18.76 -20.28
N MET A 47 24.47 -18.06 -19.62
CA MET A 47 25.55 -17.35 -20.31
C MET A 47 26.49 -18.30 -21.06
N LYS A 48 26.92 -19.40 -20.44
CA LYS A 48 27.77 -20.41 -21.11
C LYS A 48 27.09 -21.04 -22.33
N LYS A 49 25.78 -21.26 -22.28
CA LYS A 49 24.99 -21.75 -23.44
C LYS A 49 24.87 -20.69 -24.54
N ALA A 50 24.74 -19.42 -24.18
CA ALA A 50 24.72 -18.31 -25.14
C ALA A 50 26.09 -18.12 -25.82
N GLU A 51 27.19 -18.18 -25.08
CA GLU A 51 28.56 -18.10 -25.61
C GLU A 51 28.84 -19.22 -26.62
N LYS A 52 28.45 -20.46 -26.32
CA LYS A 52 28.56 -21.60 -27.26
C LYS A 52 27.75 -21.39 -28.55
N LYS A 53 26.67 -20.61 -28.51
CA LYS A 53 25.85 -20.28 -29.69
C LYS A 53 26.41 -19.12 -30.51
N VAL A 54 27.11 -18.16 -29.87
CA VAL A 54 27.57 -16.91 -30.52
C VAL A 54 29.08 -16.96 -30.84
N GLY A 55 29.81 -17.98 -30.37
CA GLY A 55 31.21 -18.23 -30.76
C GLY A 55 32.25 -17.27 -30.15
N GLY A 56 31.86 -16.45 -29.17
CA GLY A 56 32.76 -15.49 -28.50
C GLY A 56 33.44 -16.08 -27.27
N VAL A 57 34.75 -15.86 -27.13
CA VAL A 57 35.55 -16.25 -25.96
C VAL A 57 35.65 -15.06 -25.00
N PHE A 58 34.95 -15.11 -23.86
CA PHE A 58 35.16 -14.16 -22.76
C PHE A 58 36.40 -14.57 -21.92
N PRO A 59 37.24 -13.63 -21.48
CA PRO A 59 38.38 -13.95 -20.62
C PRO A 59 37.91 -14.48 -19.26
N ILE A 60 38.42 -15.67 -18.91
CA ILE A 60 37.94 -16.55 -17.83
C ILE A 60 38.09 -15.92 -16.42
N GLY A 61 39.09 -15.06 -16.19
CA GLY A 61 39.38 -14.46 -14.88
C GLY A 61 38.35 -13.43 -14.38
N PRO A 62 38.03 -12.38 -15.16
CA PRO A 62 36.96 -11.43 -14.83
C PRO A 62 35.56 -12.08 -14.78
N ALA A 63 35.33 -13.11 -15.60
CA ALA A 63 34.08 -13.89 -15.58
C ALA A 63 33.93 -14.72 -14.29
N LEU A 64 35.02 -15.30 -13.77
CA LEU A 64 35.05 -15.99 -12.47
C LEU A 64 34.88 -15.02 -11.28
N ALA A 65 35.46 -13.83 -11.36
CA ALA A 65 35.26 -12.78 -10.35
C ALA A 65 33.82 -12.22 -10.35
N MET A 66 33.21 -12.07 -11.54
CA MET A 66 31.78 -11.76 -11.68
C MET A 66 30.88 -12.95 -11.29
N GLN A 67 31.31 -14.20 -11.49
CA GLN A 67 30.63 -15.43 -11.03
C GLN A 67 30.54 -15.51 -9.51
N ALA A 68 31.61 -15.18 -8.78
CA ALA A 68 31.60 -15.17 -7.31
C ALA A 68 30.65 -14.11 -6.74
N LEU A 69 30.44 -12.99 -7.46
CA LEU A 69 29.49 -11.94 -7.10
C LEU A 69 28.04 -12.24 -7.56
N ARG A 70 27.84 -13.21 -8.46
CA ARG A 70 26.54 -13.51 -9.12
C ARG A 70 26.14 -15.00 -9.06
N ASN A 71 26.59 -15.77 -8.07
CA ASN A 71 26.07 -17.11 -7.76
C ASN A 71 24.60 -17.12 -7.28
N GLU A 72 23.81 -16.14 -7.73
CA GLU A 72 22.40 -16.03 -7.45
C GLU A 72 21.64 -16.62 -8.63
N LYS A 73 21.05 -17.80 -8.40
CA LYS A 73 19.98 -18.30 -9.28
C LYS A 73 18.92 -17.22 -9.36
N THR A 74 18.39 -16.98 -10.56
CA THR A 74 17.28 -16.04 -10.75
C THR A 74 16.01 -16.80 -11.11
N VAL A 75 14.89 -16.28 -10.67
CA VAL A 75 13.57 -16.85 -10.89
C VAL A 75 12.83 -15.90 -11.83
N PRO A 76 12.50 -16.34 -13.05
CA PRO A 76 11.82 -15.49 -14.01
C PRO A 76 10.37 -15.24 -13.56
N VAL A 77 9.92 -14.00 -13.68
CA VAL A 77 8.50 -13.65 -13.49
C VAL A 77 7.78 -13.88 -14.82
N LEU A 78 6.99 -14.95 -14.88
CA LEU A 78 6.23 -15.31 -16.08
C LEU A 78 4.97 -14.48 -16.22
N GLN A 79 4.38 -14.08 -15.09
CA GLN A 79 3.17 -13.27 -15.04
C GLN A 79 3.14 -12.47 -13.74
N LEU A 80 2.72 -11.21 -13.85
CA LEU A 80 2.38 -10.37 -12.71
C LEU A 80 1.08 -9.63 -13.05
N LYS A 81 0.02 -9.88 -12.28
CA LYS A 81 -1.20 -9.08 -12.29
C LYS A 81 -1.30 -8.32 -10.99
N MET A 82 -1.56 -7.03 -11.09
CA MET A 82 -1.75 -6.13 -9.96
C MET A 82 -2.51 -4.89 -10.41
N PRO A 83 -3.16 -4.16 -9.49
CA PRO A 83 -3.77 -2.87 -9.81
C PRO A 83 -2.71 -1.87 -10.30
N ARG A 84 -3.09 -1.02 -11.26
CA ARG A 84 -2.22 0.04 -11.79
C ARG A 84 -2.33 1.36 -11.01
N GLU A 85 -3.37 1.48 -10.20
CA GLU A 85 -3.66 2.67 -9.40
C GLU A 85 -3.63 2.31 -7.92
N MET A 86 -2.96 3.14 -7.12
CA MET A 86 -2.97 3.04 -5.67
C MET A 86 -4.30 3.55 -5.11
N LEU A 87 -4.66 3.09 -3.91
CA LEU A 87 -5.73 3.70 -3.13
C LEU A 87 -5.30 5.10 -2.67
N VAL A 88 -6.26 5.98 -2.40
CA VAL A 88 -6.02 7.30 -1.81
C VAL A 88 -5.64 7.14 -0.34
N ASP A 89 -4.58 7.83 0.08
CA ASP A 89 -4.11 7.90 1.47
C ASP A 89 -3.85 9.37 1.83
N THR A 90 -4.77 9.99 2.56
CA THR A 90 -4.74 11.41 2.95
C THR A 90 -3.85 11.68 4.18
N SER A 91 -3.30 10.63 4.79
CA SER A 91 -2.43 10.74 5.97
C SER A 91 -1.10 11.45 5.68
N PHE A 92 -0.71 11.56 4.41
CA PHE A 92 0.46 12.35 3.98
C PHE A 92 0.21 13.86 3.96
N ASP A 93 -1.02 14.29 3.65
CA ASP A 93 -1.34 15.70 3.42
C ASP A 93 -2.01 16.38 4.63
N THR A 94 -2.59 15.57 5.53
CA THR A 94 -3.29 16.09 6.72
C THR A 94 -2.78 15.42 7.97
N GLN A 95 -2.01 16.15 8.79
CA GLN A 95 -1.65 15.68 10.12
C GLN A 95 -2.92 15.50 10.95
N ALA A 96 -3.09 14.32 11.54
CA ALA A 96 -4.12 14.09 12.54
C ALA A 96 -4.00 15.18 13.64
N PRO A 97 -5.12 15.78 14.06
CA PRO A 97 -5.09 16.86 15.04
C PRO A 97 -4.48 16.36 16.37
N GLN A 98 -3.42 17.04 16.84
CA GLN A 98 -2.63 16.64 18.01
C GLN A 98 -3.40 16.65 19.34
N LEU A 99 -4.53 17.37 19.39
CA LEU A 99 -5.47 17.48 20.53
C LEU A 99 -6.90 17.51 19.98
N GLY A 100 -7.30 16.43 19.31
CA GLY A 100 -8.62 16.31 18.71
C GLY A 100 -9.69 15.99 19.76
N ASP A 101 -10.87 16.58 19.60
CA ASP A 101 -12.08 16.25 20.35
C ASP A 101 -12.79 15.00 19.80
N ILE A 102 -12.19 14.33 18.79
CA ILE A 102 -12.71 13.13 18.12
C ILE A 102 -12.76 11.97 19.12
N SER A 103 -13.86 11.20 19.08
CA SER A 103 -14.03 9.97 19.85
C SER A 103 -12.85 9.02 19.65
N PHE A 104 -12.35 8.48 20.77
CA PHE A 104 -11.25 7.52 20.77
C PHE A 104 -11.56 6.28 19.93
N ASP A 105 -12.78 5.75 20.03
CA ASP A 105 -13.19 4.57 19.26
C ASP A 105 -13.14 4.86 17.76
N LEU A 106 -13.71 5.99 17.33
CA LEU A 106 -13.67 6.36 15.92
C LEU A 106 -12.23 6.60 15.42
N THR A 107 -11.37 7.16 16.28
CA THR A 107 -9.95 7.36 15.95
C THR A 107 -9.26 6.02 15.70
N ASN A 108 -9.54 5.00 16.51
CA ASN A 108 -9.01 3.66 16.30
C ASN A 108 -9.50 3.04 14.99
N ASP A 109 -10.79 3.15 14.68
CA ASP A 109 -11.33 2.62 13.42
C ASP A 109 -10.73 3.31 12.19
N ILE A 110 -10.54 4.63 12.24
CA ILE A 110 -9.89 5.40 11.17
C ILE A 110 -8.43 4.95 11.03
N ASN A 111 -7.70 4.82 12.14
CA ASN A 111 -6.31 4.38 12.12
C ASN A 111 -6.17 2.97 11.54
N ASP A 112 -7.04 2.04 11.94
CA ASP A 112 -7.04 0.67 11.41
C ASP A 112 -7.35 0.64 9.90
N TYR A 113 -8.31 1.43 9.46
CA TYR A 113 -8.62 1.61 8.04
C TYR A 113 -7.41 2.18 7.26
N GLN A 114 -6.86 3.32 7.68
CA GLN A 114 -5.73 3.97 7.00
C GLN A 114 -4.48 3.09 6.99
N ARG A 115 -4.22 2.35 8.08
CA ARG A 115 -3.08 1.43 8.16
C ARG A 115 -3.19 0.30 7.14
N ARG A 116 -4.40 -0.20 6.85
CA ARG A 116 -4.64 -1.23 5.83
C ARG A 116 -4.45 -0.67 4.42
N VAL A 117 -5.05 0.50 4.13
CA VAL A 117 -4.87 1.23 2.86
C VAL A 117 -3.39 1.45 2.57
N ARG A 118 -2.63 1.95 3.55
CA ARG A 118 -1.19 2.20 3.41
C ARG A 118 -0.40 0.92 3.12
N ARG A 119 -0.70 -0.19 3.80
CA ARG A 119 -0.03 -1.48 3.55
C ARG A 119 -0.27 -1.99 2.13
N ILE A 120 -1.51 -1.88 1.65
CA ILE A 120 -1.88 -2.23 0.26
C ILE A 120 -1.09 -1.37 -0.72
N ASN A 121 -1.05 -0.06 -0.50
CA ASN A 121 -0.33 0.87 -1.36
C ASN A 121 1.18 0.63 -1.38
N LEU A 122 1.80 0.31 -0.23
CA LEU A 122 3.23 0.04 -0.16
C LEU A 122 3.65 -1.15 -1.03
N THR A 123 2.87 -2.23 -1.00
CA THR A 123 3.13 -3.40 -1.85
C THR A 123 2.94 -3.05 -3.32
N ILE A 124 1.84 -2.39 -3.69
CA ILE A 124 1.57 -1.97 -5.07
C ILE A 124 2.69 -1.06 -5.59
N HIS A 125 3.09 -0.06 -4.80
CA HIS A 125 4.19 0.84 -5.12
C HIS A 125 5.49 0.06 -5.34
N ARG A 126 5.85 -0.82 -4.40
CA ARG A 126 7.05 -1.65 -4.54
C ARG A 126 7.02 -2.45 -5.83
N LEU A 127 5.89 -3.08 -6.17
CA LEU A 127 5.78 -3.90 -7.38
C LEU A 127 5.77 -3.07 -8.67
N LEU A 128 5.15 -1.88 -8.66
CA LEU A 128 5.14 -0.94 -9.79
C LEU A 128 6.54 -0.45 -10.17
N TYR A 129 7.38 -0.20 -9.18
CA TYR A 129 8.72 0.34 -9.37
C TYR A 129 9.83 -0.70 -9.24
N SER A 130 9.48 -1.98 -9.10
CA SER A 130 10.44 -3.09 -9.14
C SER A 130 10.73 -3.48 -10.58
N ASP A 131 12.01 -3.65 -10.90
CA ASP A 131 12.43 -4.14 -12.21
C ASP A 131 12.37 -5.68 -12.27
N PHE A 132 11.14 -6.20 -12.33
CA PHE A 132 10.92 -7.65 -12.47
C PHE A 132 11.21 -8.19 -13.87
N GLN A 133 11.52 -7.34 -14.85
CA GLN A 133 11.85 -7.78 -16.22
C GLN A 133 13.10 -8.67 -16.25
N ASN A 134 13.99 -8.47 -15.27
CA ASN A 134 15.23 -9.24 -15.12
C ASN A 134 15.09 -10.49 -14.23
N GLY A 135 13.87 -10.80 -13.79
CA GLY A 135 13.61 -11.85 -12.80
C GLY A 135 13.99 -11.43 -11.38
N ILE A 136 13.79 -12.33 -10.43
CA ILE A 136 14.03 -12.09 -8.99
C ILE A 136 15.16 -13.00 -8.54
N ALA A 137 16.07 -12.56 -7.68
CA ALA A 137 17.05 -13.46 -7.09
C ALA A 137 16.33 -14.54 -6.25
N LEU A 138 16.71 -15.81 -6.42
CA LEU A 138 16.06 -16.97 -5.78
C LEU A 138 15.91 -16.79 -4.26
N LYS A 139 16.93 -16.21 -3.61
CA LYS A 139 16.93 -15.95 -2.17
C LYS A 139 15.79 -15.02 -1.70
N PHE A 140 15.23 -14.19 -2.58
CA PHE A 140 14.12 -13.27 -2.27
C PHE A 140 12.76 -13.79 -2.74
N GLN A 141 12.70 -14.99 -3.34
CA GLN A 141 11.45 -15.56 -3.83
C GLN A 141 10.43 -15.74 -2.71
N GLU A 142 10.83 -16.37 -1.61
CA GLU A 142 9.91 -16.67 -0.49
C GLU A 142 9.42 -15.40 0.19
N ASP A 143 10.30 -14.42 0.37
CA ASP A 143 9.94 -13.11 0.94
C ASP A 143 8.89 -12.41 0.07
N LEU A 144 9.10 -12.36 -1.26
CA LEU A 144 8.14 -11.74 -2.17
C LEU A 144 6.78 -12.46 -2.14
N LEU A 145 6.77 -13.79 -2.13
CA LEU A 145 5.52 -14.56 -2.05
C LEU A 145 4.80 -14.34 -0.71
N THR A 146 5.57 -14.18 0.37
CA THR A 146 5.03 -13.84 1.70
C THR A 146 4.42 -12.44 1.71
N ASP A 147 5.10 -11.46 1.12
CA ASP A 147 4.59 -10.08 1.00
C ASP A 147 3.31 -10.03 0.17
N ILE A 148 3.23 -10.77 -0.94
CA ILE A 148 2.03 -10.86 -1.78
C ILE A 148 0.88 -11.53 -1.02
N LYS A 149 1.15 -12.63 -0.30
CA LYS A 149 0.14 -13.29 0.53
C LYS A 149 -0.38 -12.35 1.62
N TYR A 150 0.52 -11.62 2.27
CA TYR A 150 0.17 -10.65 3.29
C TYR A 150 -0.66 -9.49 2.71
N HIS A 151 -0.26 -8.95 1.56
CA HIS A 151 -1.02 -7.95 0.80
C HIS A 151 -2.45 -8.41 0.49
N ASN A 152 -2.60 -9.61 -0.07
CA ASN A 152 -3.92 -10.16 -0.41
C ASN A 152 -4.78 -10.34 0.85
N SER A 153 -4.19 -10.70 1.99
CA SER A 153 -4.92 -10.74 3.27
C SER A 153 -5.38 -9.36 3.73
N GLN A 154 -4.60 -8.30 3.48
CA GLN A 154 -5.01 -6.93 3.78
C GLN A 154 -6.16 -6.48 2.88
N VAL A 155 -6.15 -6.85 1.60
CA VAL A 155 -7.27 -6.60 0.67
C VAL A 155 -8.53 -7.31 1.15
N ASP A 156 -8.43 -8.59 1.54
CA ASP A 156 -9.57 -9.33 2.07
C ASP A 156 -10.13 -8.69 3.34
N ASP A 157 -9.28 -8.31 4.29
CA ASP A 157 -9.75 -7.63 5.50
C ASP A 157 -10.34 -6.24 5.22
N LEU A 158 -9.77 -5.49 4.28
CA LEU A 158 -10.32 -4.20 3.85
C LEU A 158 -11.72 -4.40 3.23
N SER A 159 -11.91 -5.48 2.46
CA SER A 159 -13.23 -5.81 1.88
C SER A 159 -14.27 -6.24 2.91
N LYS A 160 -13.84 -6.75 4.07
CA LYS A 160 -14.73 -7.08 5.20
C LYS A 160 -15.09 -5.86 6.05
N LEU A 161 -14.31 -4.78 5.98
CA LEU A 161 -14.64 -3.54 6.67
C LEU A 161 -15.91 -2.96 6.03
N ASP A 162 -16.91 -2.72 6.88
CA ASP A 162 -18.12 -2.04 6.47
C ASP A 162 -17.80 -0.54 6.29
N MET A 163 -17.36 -0.19 5.08
CA MET A 163 -17.03 1.19 4.69
C MET A 163 -18.22 2.14 4.88
N VAL A 164 -19.45 1.62 4.69
CA VAL A 164 -20.68 2.37 4.91
C VAL A 164 -20.85 2.69 6.40
N LYS A 165 -20.63 1.72 7.28
CA LYS A 165 -20.65 1.93 8.73
C LYS A 165 -19.57 2.91 9.19
N LEU A 166 -18.33 2.78 8.70
CA LEU A 166 -17.26 3.73 9.02
C LEU A 166 -17.63 5.15 8.59
N LYS A 167 -18.11 5.33 7.35
CA LYS A 167 -18.59 6.61 6.83
C LYS A 167 -19.71 7.20 7.69
N ASN A 168 -20.69 6.39 8.09
CA ASN A 168 -21.80 6.83 8.92
C ASN A 168 -21.30 7.32 10.29
N ARG A 169 -20.37 6.59 10.92
CA ARG A 169 -19.76 7.01 12.20
C ARG A 169 -18.98 8.32 12.07
N ILE A 170 -18.24 8.50 10.97
CA ILE A 170 -17.56 9.77 10.66
C ILE A 170 -18.57 10.91 10.54
N ASN A 171 -19.68 10.72 9.82
CA ASN A 171 -20.72 11.74 9.65
C ASN A 171 -21.37 12.13 10.98
N THR A 172 -21.72 11.15 11.82
CA THR A 172 -22.27 11.40 13.16
C THR A 172 -21.30 12.21 14.01
N GLU A 173 -20.00 11.89 13.94
CA GLU A 173 -19.00 12.61 14.72
C GLU A 173 -18.81 14.05 14.22
N ILE A 174 -18.82 14.28 12.91
CA ILE A 174 -18.79 15.63 12.33
C ILE A 174 -19.96 16.48 12.86
N GLN A 175 -21.17 15.90 12.92
CA GLN A 175 -22.36 16.58 13.45
C GLN A 175 -22.19 16.92 14.93
N ARG A 176 -21.73 15.95 15.75
CA ARG A 176 -21.46 16.16 17.17
C ARG A 176 -20.47 17.30 17.41
N LEU A 177 -19.37 17.34 16.65
CA LEU A 177 -18.36 18.39 16.75
C LEU A 177 -18.90 19.76 16.30
N ALA A 178 -19.73 19.79 15.26
CA ALA A 178 -20.39 21.02 14.79
C ALA A 178 -21.36 21.59 15.82
N GLU A 179 -22.17 20.74 16.47
CA GLU A 179 -23.07 21.14 17.56
C GLU A 179 -22.29 21.68 18.77
N ARG A 180 -21.21 21.00 19.16
CA ARG A 180 -20.34 21.45 20.25
C ARG A 180 -19.71 22.80 19.93
N ARG A 181 -19.27 23.02 18.69
CA ARG A 181 -18.76 24.31 18.22
C ARG A 181 -19.82 25.40 18.34
N LYS A 182 -21.05 25.13 17.88
CA LYS A 182 -22.18 26.08 17.97
C LYS A 182 -22.45 26.48 19.43
N ALA A 183 -22.52 25.51 20.35
CA ALA A 183 -22.73 25.76 21.77
C ALA A 183 -21.62 26.64 22.38
N LEU A 184 -20.35 26.34 22.05
CA LEU A 184 -19.20 27.15 22.49
C LEU A 184 -19.25 28.58 21.95
N THR A 185 -19.57 28.77 20.67
CA THR A 185 -19.70 30.10 20.08
C THR A 185 -20.83 30.91 20.73
N SER A 186 -21.98 30.30 20.99
CA SER A 186 -23.09 30.95 21.70
C SER A 186 -22.75 31.31 23.14
N SER A 187 -22.00 30.46 23.84
CA SER A 187 -21.52 30.73 25.20
C SER A 187 -20.53 31.89 25.25
N ILE A 188 -19.72 32.08 24.22
CA ILE A 188 -18.75 33.19 24.16
C ILE A 188 -19.43 34.50 23.79
N ALA A 189 -20.49 34.48 22.98
CA ALA A 189 -21.21 35.67 22.54
C ALA A 189 -22.25 36.20 23.56
N GLY A 190 -22.58 35.40 24.59
CA GLY A 190 -23.49 35.79 25.68
C GLY A 190 -22.79 36.42 26.90
N TYR A 191 -21.47 36.58 26.84
CA TYR A 191 -20.64 37.36 27.76
C TYR A 191 -20.09 38.58 27.03
#